data_AF-A0A7S1DCJ7-F1
#
_entry.id   AF-A0A7S1DCJ7-F1
#
_cell.length_a   1.000
_cell.length_b   1.000
_cell.length_c   1.000
_cell.angle_alpha   90.00
_cell.angle_beta   90.00
_cell.angle_gamma   90.00
#
_symmetry.space_group_name_H-M   'P 1'
#
loop_
_entity.id
_entity.type
_entity.pdbx_description
1 polymer ?
#
loop_
_entity_poly.entity_id
_entity_poly.type
_entity_poly.pdbx_seq_one_letter_code
_entity_poly.pdbx_strand_id
1 'polypeptide(L)'
;HNTTETSLVDNMSTQRLTSYQHGMPITPLYDPQCTLDLNPEIARGYGVLLIGDVTDPSSGTLTFMTLTDGNVVDACMGAHPQHRQTAPYIAARQAKDALSGAAENSEAVRALAVQTYKRAFDINVQYHGRVKRVLFCFRSFVESRMRRKALNELRQNFQLLEEAVSTNQ
;
A
#
# COMPACT_ATOMS: atom_id res chain seq x y z
N HIS A 1 16.27 37.06 -27.80
CA HIS A 1 14.89 37.22 -27.27
C HIS A 1 14.08 35.97 -27.62
N ASN A 2 13.25 35.51 -26.68
CA ASN A 2 12.33 34.36 -26.71
C ASN A 2 12.97 33.02 -26.33
N THR A 3 13.08 32.66 -25.04
CA THR A 3 12.11 32.44 -23.92
C THR A 3 11.74 30.96 -23.81
N THR A 4 12.23 30.40 -22.71
CA THR A 4 12.16 29.03 -22.23
C THR A 4 10.78 28.76 -21.61
N GLU A 5 9.99 27.84 -22.17
CA GLU A 5 8.77 27.32 -21.52
C GLU A 5 8.61 25.83 -21.82
N THR A 6 9.20 24.97 -20.98
CA THR A 6 8.77 23.57 -20.83
C THR A 6 9.35 22.99 -19.55
N SER A 7 8.80 23.38 -18.39
CA SER A 7 9.13 22.79 -17.08
C SER A 7 8.10 23.21 -16.03
N LEU A 8 6.85 22.75 -16.16
CA LEU A 8 5.80 23.08 -15.17
C LEU A 8 4.86 21.91 -14.82
N VAL A 9 5.06 20.71 -15.36
CA VAL A 9 4.17 19.56 -15.07
C VAL A 9 4.80 18.54 -14.12
N ASP A 10 6.12 18.56 -13.89
CA ASP A 10 6.80 17.60 -13.00
C ASP A 10 6.90 18.01 -11.53
N ASN A 11 6.43 19.21 -11.16
CA ASN A 11 6.65 19.74 -9.80
C ASN A 11 5.47 19.60 -8.82
N MET A 12 4.36 18.96 -9.22
CA MET A 12 3.17 18.85 -8.35
C MET A 12 2.98 17.50 -7.63
N SER A 13 3.84 16.50 -7.88
CA SER A 13 3.74 15.20 -7.21
C SER A 13 4.61 15.07 -5.96
N THR A 14 5.51 16.03 -5.70
CA THR A 14 6.52 15.94 -4.62
C THR A 14 6.19 16.78 -3.38
N GLN A 15 5.06 17.50 -3.36
CA GLN A 15 4.72 18.43 -2.27
C GLN A 15 3.69 17.94 -1.23
N ARG A 16 3.48 16.63 -1.08
CA ARG A 16 2.64 16.11 0.03
C ARG A 16 3.35 15.04 0.84
N LEU A 17 4.34 15.48 1.62
CA LEU A 17 4.94 14.70 2.70
C LEU A 17 5.70 15.61 3.67
N THR A 18 5.11 16.73 4.10
CA THR A 18 5.73 17.57 5.15
C THR A 18 4.68 18.26 6.03
N SER A 19 4.03 17.47 6.89
CA SER A 19 3.66 17.97 8.22
C SER A 19 4.41 17.14 9.26
N TYR A 20 5.73 17.37 9.33
CA TYR A 20 6.59 16.88 10.38
C TYR A 20 6.42 17.79 11.60
N GLN A 21 5.65 17.34 12.59
CA GLN A 21 5.89 17.79 13.95
C GLN A 21 6.79 16.74 14.63
N HIS A 22 8.04 17.14 14.85
CA HIS A 22 8.98 16.60 15.84
C HIS A 22 9.00 15.06 16.03
N GLY A 23 9.84 14.37 15.27
CA GLY A 23 10.09 12.94 15.44
C GLY A 23 10.40 12.26 14.11
N MET A 24 11.03 11.10 14.19
CA MET A 24 11.57 10.30 13.07
C MET A 24 10.64 10.22 11.84
N PRO A 25 11.19 10.12 10.60
CA PRO A 25 10.38 9.88 9.41
C PRO A 25 9.52 8.62 9.61
N ILE A 26 8.20 8.80 9.54
CA ILE A 26 7.24 7.69 9.60
C ILE A 26 7.58 6.74 8.45
N THR A 27 7.93 5.50 8.79
CA THR A 27 8.16 4.46 7.80
C THR A 27 6.84 4.20 7.06
N PRO A 28 6.79 4.41 5.73
CA PRO A 28 5.58 4.10 4.98
C PRO A 28 5.29 2.61 5.10
N LEU A 29 4.01 2.23 5.22
CA LEU A 29 3.60 0.82 5.29
C LEU A 29 3.35 0.21 3.89
N TYR A 30 3.20 1.05 2.87
CA TYR A 30 2.97 0.64 1.48
C TYR A 30 3.35 1.75 0.51
N ASP A 31 3.53 1.40 -0.77
CA ASP A 31 3.57 2.37 -1.86
C ASP A 31 2.22 2.34 -2.62
N PRO A 32 1.48 3.47 -2.68
CA PRO A 32 0.18 3.51 -3.34
C PRO A 32 0.22 3.17 -4.83
N GLN A 33 1.28 3.55 -5.55
CA GLN A 33 1.42 3.28 -6.97
C GLN A 33 1.73 1.81 -7.19
N CYS A 34 2.73 1.25 -6.49
CA CYS A 34 3.07 -0.16 -6.58
C CYS A 34 1.88 -1.06 -6.20
N THR A 35 1.16 -0.71 -5.13
CA THR A 35 -0.02 -1.45 -4.70
C THR A 35 -1.14 -1.42 -5.75
N LEU A 36 -1.35 -0.28 -6.41
CA LEU A 36 -2.40 -0.16 -7.44
C LEU A 36 -1.99 -0.77 -8.80
N ASP A 37 -0.70 -0.73 -9.12
CA ASP A 37 -0.13 -1.27 -10.36
C ASP A 37 0.12 -2.78 -10.28
N LEU A 38 -0.02 -3.39 -9.10
CA LEU A 38 0.02 -4.84 -8.92
C LEU A 38 -0.98 -5.53 -9.86
N ASN A 39 -0.56 -6.65 -10.46
CA ASN A 39 -1.43 -7.46 -11.31
C ASN A 39 -2.69 -7.90 -10.51
N PRO A 40 -3.91 -7.71 -11.04
CA PRO A 40 -5.14 -8.00 -10.29
C PRO A 40 -5.32 -9.48 -9.94
N GLU A 41 -4.70 -10.41 -10.67
CA GLU A 41 -4.72 -11.84 -10.34
C GLU A 41 -3.80 -12.13 -9.15
N ILE A 42 -2.63 -11.50 -9.11
CA ILE A 42 -1.72 -11.57 -7.95
C ILE A 42 -2.39 -10.92 -6.73
N ALA A 43 -3.01 -9.75 -6.89
CA ALA A 43 -3.75 -9.08 -5.83
C ALA A 43 -4.89 -9.96 -5.28
N ARG A 44 -5.64 -10.66 -6.15
CA ARG A 44 -6.63 -11.65 -5.71
C ARG A 44 -6.00 -12.80 -4.94
N GLY A 45 -4.86 -13.32 -5.41
CA GLY A 45 -4.11 -14.36 -4.73
C GLY A 45 -3.73 -13.96 -3.30
N TYR A 46 -3.17 -12.77 -3.12
CA TYR A 46 -2.90 -12.23 -1.79
C TYR A 46 -4.16 -11.99 -0.97
N GLY A 47 -5.22 -11.45 -1.58
CA GLY A 47 -6.52 -11.30 -0.92
C GLY A 47 -7.06 -12.62 -0.38
N VAL A 48 -6.86 -13.73 -1.11
CA VAL A 48 -7.23 -15.09 -0.69
C VAL A 48 -6.33 -15.62 0.42
N LEU A 49 -5.01 -15.40 0.33
CA LEU A 49 -4.07 -15.76 1.40
C LEU A 49 -4.37 -15.02 2.72
N LEU A 50 -4.97 -13.84 2.63
CA LEU A 50 -5.45 -13.05 3.76
C LEU A 50 -6.90 -13.39 4.18
N ILE A 51 -7.47 -14.49 3.69
CA ILE A 51 -8.73 -15.04 4.20
C ILE A 51 -8.40 -15.91 5.42
N GLY A 52 -8.13 -15.23 6.54
CA GLY A 52 -8.17 -15.82 7.87
C GLY A 52 -9.35 -15.24 8.64
N ASP A 53 -9.90 -16.01 9.57
CA ASP A 53 -10.80 -15.44 10.56
C ASP A 53 -9.96 -14.65 11.55
N VAL A 54 -9.96 -13.32 11.42
CA VAL A 54 -9.24 -12.43 12.34
C VAL A 54 -9.83 -12.46 13.77
N THR A 55 -10.98 -13.10 13.97
CA THR A 55 -11.55 -13.36 15.30
C THR A 55 -11.05 -14.65 15.93
N ASP A 56 -10.48 -15.57 15.15
CA ASP A 56 -9.74 -16.72 15.66
C ASP A 56 -8.26 -16.34 15.85
N PRO A 57 -7.74 -16.30 17.09
CA PRO A 57 -6.36 -15.89 17.36
C PRO A 57 -5.33 -16.77 16.65
N SER A 58 -5.65 -18.04 16.38
CA SER A 58 -4.76 -18.98 15.69
C SER A 58 -4.67 -18.64 14.20
N SER A 59 -5.82 -18.39 13.57
CA SER A 59 -5.92 -17.99 12.16
C SER A 59 -5.32 -16.60 11.94
N GLY A 60 -5.64 -15.63 12.81
CA GLY A 60 -5.13 -14.26 12.73
C GLY A 60 -3.60 -14.17 12.81
N THR A 61 -2.96 -15.03 13.61
CA THR A 61 -1.50 -15.08 13.71
C THR A 61 -0.86 -15.59 12.42
N LEU A 62 -1.36 -16.67 11.82
CA LEU A 62 -0.84 -17.21 10.56
C LEU A 62 -1.05 -16.22 9.39
N THR A 63 -2.20 -15.55 9.35
CA THR A 63 -2.47 -14.55 8.33
C THR A 63 -1.55 -13.33 8.47
N PHE A 64 -1.28 -12.90 9.70
CA PHE A 64 -0.33 -11.82 9.94
C PHE A 64 1.11 -12.22 9.62
N MET A 65 1.54 -13.45 9.96
CA MET A 65 2.85 -13.95 9.53
C MET A 65 2.97 -13.99 8.00
N THR A 66 1.89 -14.29 7.29
CA THR A 66 1.88 -14.20 5.81
C THR A 66 2.13 -12.77 5.33
N LEU A 67 1.69 -11.77 6.09
CA LEU A 67 1.93 -10.36 5.82
C LEU A 67 3.40 -9.98 6.03
N THR A 68 3.95 -10.29 7.22
CA THR A 68 5.28 -9.83 7.65
C THR A 68 6.41 -10.71 7.13
N ASP A 69 6.20 -12.02 7.10
CA ASP A 69 7.23 -13.00 6.74
C ASP A 69 7.10 -13.46 5.28
N GLY A 70 5.92 -13.27 4.69
CA GLY A 70 5.67 -13.52 3.26
C GLY A 70 6.07 -12.35 2.35
N ASN A 71 5.56 -12.36 1.12
CA ASN A 71 5.88 -11.35 0.08
C ASN A 71 4.77 -10.28 -0.08
N VAL A 72 3.81 -10.22 0.84
CA VAL A 72 2.65 -9.33 0.70
C VAL A 72 3.06 -7.86 0.77
N VAL A 73 3.82 -7.49 1.82
CA VAL A 73 4.32 -6.11 1.98
C VAL A 73 5.32 -5.77 0.87
N ASP A 74 6.18 -6.72 0.47
CA ASP A 74 7.13 -6.55 -0.63
C ASP A 74 6.42 -6.17 -1.93
N ALA A 75 5.34 -6.87 -2.27
CA ALA A 75 4.54 -6.58 -3.46
C ALA A 75 3.91 -5.17 -3.39
N CYS A 76 3.40 -4.77 -2.22
CA CYS A 76 2.85 -3.43 -2.00
C CYS A 76 3.89 -2.31 -2.05
N MET A 77 5.17 -2.63 -1.87
CA MET A 77 6.30 -1.69 -1.99
C MET A 77 6.99 -1.73 -3.35
N GLY A 78 6.64 -2.67 -4.23
CA GLY A 78 7.37 -2.91 -5.47
C GLY A 78 8.75 -3.56 -5.24
N ALA A 79 8.97 -4.19 -4.09
CA ALA A 79 10.19 -4.92 -3.81
C ALA A 79 10.22 -6.27 -4.54
N HIS A 80 11.36 -6.59 -5.14
CA HIS A 80 11.58 -7.86 -5.83
C HIS A 80 12.61 -8.71 -5.08
N PRO A 81 12.38 -10.02 -4.86
CA PRO A 81 13.28 -10.88 -4.06
C PRO A 81 14.71 -10.97 -4.58
N GLN A 82 14.89 -10.77 -5.89
CA GLN A 82 16.18 -10.80 -6.57
C GLN A 82 17.02 -9.52 -6.33
N HIS A 83 16.41 -8.46 -5.78
CA HIS A 83 17.02 -7.13 -5.66
C HIS A 83 17.00 -6.61 -4.22
N ARG A 84 17.61 -7.39 -3.31
CA ARG A 84 17.57 -7.17 -1.84
C ARG A 84 18.25 -5.89 -1.33
N GLN A 85 18.94 -5.14 -2.20
CA GLN A 85 19.63 -3.90 -1.83
C GLN A 85 19.00 -2.66 -2.47
N THR A 86 17.80 -2.81 -3.05
CA THR A 86 17.07 -1.69 -3.62
C THR A 86 16.26 -0.95 -2.57
N ALA A 87 16.00 0.34 -2.80
CA ALA A 87 15.20 1.16 -1.90
C ALA A 87 13.81 0.54 -1.58
N PRO A 88 13.06 -0.03 -2.55
CA PRO A 88 11.82 -0.76 -2.28
C PRO A 88 11.97 -1.91 -1.28
N TYR A 89 13.03 -2.70 -1.40
CA TYR A 89 13.26 -3.83 -0.50
C TYR A 89 13.57 -3.37 0.93
N ILE A 90 14.38 -2.31 1.07
CA ILE A 90 14.68 -1.70 2.37
C ILE A 90 13.39 -1.15 3.00
N ALA A 91 12.57 -0.43 2.22
CA ALA A 91 11.29 0.11 2.68
C ALA A 91 10.31 -1.00 3.10
N ALA A 92 10.21 -2.08 2.32
CA ALA A 92 9.39 -3.25 2.67
C ALA A 92 9.85 -3.89 3.98
N ARG A 93 11.16 -4.06 4.17
CA ARG A 93 11.72 -4.59 5.41
C ARG A 93 11.39 -3.69 6.60
N GLN A 94 11.60 -2.38 6.47
CA GLN A 94 11.28 -1.43 7.54
C GLN A 94 9.78 -1.44 7.87
N ALA A 95 8.91 -1.52 6.87
CA ALA A 95 7.46 -1.63 7.07
C ALA A 95 7.09 -2.92 7.82
N LYS A 96 7.70 -4.05 7.47
CA LYS A 96 7.52 -5.33 8.17
C LYS A 96 7.98 -5.25 9.62
N ASP A 97 9.18 -4.70 9.87
CA ASP A 97 9.73 -4.53 11.21
C ASP A 97 8.81 -3.64 12.07
N ALA A 98 8.29 -2.54 11.49
CA ALA A 98 7.35 -1.64 12.15
C ALA A 98 6.00 -2.32 12.48
N LEU A 99 5.45 -3.10 11.55
CA LEU A 99 4.21 -3.86 11.76
C LEU A 99 4.40 -4.93 12.85
N SER A 100 5.47 -5.70 12.78
CA SER A 100 5.78 -6.75 13.76
C SER A 100 5.94 -6.16 15.16
N GLY A 101 6.73 -5.09 15.31
CA GLY A 101 6.93 -4.44 16.60
C GLY A 101 5.63 -3.89 17.21
N ALA A 102 4.78 -3.25 16.39
CA ALA A 102 3.49 -2.76 16.87
C ALA A 102 2.51 -3.90 17.23
N ALA A 103 2.56 -5.03 16.50
CA ALA A 103 1.68 -6.18 16.70
C ALA A 103 2.11 -7.11 17.86
N GLU A 104 3.34 -6.99 18.36
CA GLU A 104 3.79 -7.64 19.60
C GLU A 104 3.02 -7.11 20.81
N ASN A 105 2.70 -5.82 20.80
CA ASN A 105 2.03 -5.12 21.91
C ASN A 105 0.49 -5.04 21.76
N SER A 106 -0.04 -5.35 20.57
CA SER A 106 -1.47 -5.17 20.28
C SER A 106 -2.02 -6.15 19.24
N GLU A 107 -2.89 -7.06 19.68
CA GLU A 107 -3.65 -7.94 18.78
C GLU A 107 -4.59 -7.15 17.85
N ALA A 108 -5.09 -6.00 18.31
CA ALA A 108 -5.90 -5.11 17.49
C ALA A 108 -5.12 -4.54 16.30
N VAL A 109 -3.84 -4.19 16.47
CA VAL A 109 -2.96 -3.76 15.37
C VAL A 109 -2.75 -4.89 14.37
N ARG A 110 -2.59 -6.12 14.85
CA ARG A 110 -2.46 -7.32 14.01
C ARG A 110 -3.68 -7.50 13.10
N ALA A 111 -4.87 -7.49 13.70
CA ALA A 111 -6.13 -7.63 12.97
C ALA A 111 -6.35 -6.48 11.98
N LEU A 112 -6.06 -5.24 12.42
CA LEU A 112 -6.17 -4.05 11.58
C LEU A 112 -5.23 -4.13 10.37
N ALA A 113 -3.98 -4.56 10.56
CA ALA A 113 -3.01 -4.73 9.47
C ALA A 113 -3.54 -5.70 8.41
N VAL A 114 -3.96 -6.90 8.83
CA VAL A 114 -4.53 -7.91 7.91
C VAL A 114 -5.73 -7.35 7.15
N GLN A 115 -6.65 -6.68 7.85
CA GLN A 115 -7.85 -6.10 7.24
C GLN A 115 -7.50 -4.99 6.23
N THR A 116 -6.56 -4.10 6.58
CA THR A 116 -6.09 -3.01 5.74
C THR A 116 -5.48 -3.54 4.44
N TYR A 117 -4.58 -4.53 4.49
CA TYR A 117 -3.98 -5.08 3.26
C TYR A 117 -5.00 -5.85 2.41
N LYS A 118 -5.90 -6.61 3.03
CA LYS A 118 -7.00 -7.26 2.31
C LYS A 118 -7.84 -6.24 1.55
N ARG A 119 -8.21 -5.14 2.21
CA ARG A 119 -8.98 -4.06 1.58
C ARG A 119 -8.19 -3.35 0.49
N ALA A 120 -6.88 -3.21 0.63
CA ALA A 120 -6.01 -2.64 -0.39
C ALA A 120 -6.04 -3.48 -1.69
N PHE A 121 -6.01 -4.81 -1.56
CA PHE A 121 -6.14 -5.71 -2.72
C PHE A 121 -7.53 -5.66 -3.35
N ASP A 122 -8.60 -5.53 -2.55
CA ASP A 122 -9.94 -5.31 -3.09
C ASP A 122 -10.03 -4.01 -3.91
N ILE A 123 -9.42 -2.93 -3.42
CA ILE A 123 -9.36 -1.65 -4.15
C ILE A 123 -8.62 -1.82 -5.48
N ASN A 124 -7.46 -2.49 -5.47
CA ASN A 124 -6.71 -2.82 -6.69
C ASN A 124 -7.58 -3.59 -7.70
N VAL A 125 -8.20 -4.69 -7.27
CA VAL A 125 -9.01 -5.55 -8.14
C VAL A 125 -10.21 -4.80 -8.72
N GLN A 126 -10.87 -3.97 -7.90
CA GLN A 126 -11.98 -3.13 -8.35
C GLN A 126 -11.53 -2.06 -9.36
N TYR A 127 -10.37 -1.43 -9.13
CA TYR A 127 -9.81 -0.46 -10.07
C TYR A 127 -9.58 -1.11 -11.44
N HIS A 128 -8.85 -2.21 -11.50
CA HIS A 128 -8.59 -2.92 -12.76
C HIS A 128 -9.87 -3.42 -13.43
N GLY A 129 -10.84 -3.90 -12.65
CA GLY A 129 -12.16 -4.31 -13.16
C GLY A 129 -13.00 -3.14 -13.70
N ARG A 130 -12.81 -1.91 -13.20
CA ARG A 130 -13.45 -0.70 -13.75
C ARG A 130 -12.74 -0.25 -15.02
N VAL A 131 -11.41 -0.20 -15.03
CA VAL A 131 -10.62 0.18 -16.22
C VAL A 131 -10.89 -0.74 -17.41
N LYS A 132 -10.98 -2.05 -17.20
CA LYS A 132 -11.33 -3.02 -18.25
C LYS A 132 -12.70 -2.79 -18.91
N ARG A 133 -13.62 -2.10 -18.23
CA ARG A 133 -14.98 -1.80 -18.73
C ARG A 133 -15.08 -0.46 -19.46
N VAL A 134 -14.01 0.34 -19.47
CA VAL A 134 -14.01 1.64 -20.17
C VAL A 134 -13.77 1.42 -21.66
N LEU A 135 -14.61 2.04 -22.50
CA LEU A 135 -14.42 2.04 -23.95
C LEU A 135 -13.08 2.69 -24.33
N PHE A 136 -12.39 2.12 -25.32
CA PHE A 136 -11.06 2.54 -25.75
C PHE A 136 -10.93 4.05 -25.97
N CYS A 137 -11.92 4.69 -26.61
CA CYS A 137 -11.90 6.12 -26.95
C CYS A 137 -11.90 7.08 -25.74
N PHE A 138 -12.36 6.64 -24.57
CA PHE A 138 -12.41 7.47 -23.35
C PHE A 138 -11.40 7.05 -22.30
N ARG A 139 -10.52 6.10 -22.65
CA ARG A 139 -9.69 5.40 -21.68
C ARG A 139 -8.76 6.35 -20.93
N SER A 140 -8.00 7.21 -21.59
CA SER A 140 -7.01 8.08 -20.94
C SER A 140 -7.61 9.00 -19.87
N PHE A 141 -8.65 9.77 -20.22
CA PHE A 141 -9.28 10.71 -19.28
C PHE A 141 -10.00 10.00 -18.12
N VAL A 142 -10.73 8.93 -18.42
CA VAL A 142 -11.50 8.19 -17.42
C VAL A 142 -10.56 7.40 -16.50
N GLU A 143 -9.51 6.78 -17.04
CA GLU A 143 -8.50 6.03 -16.29
C GLU A 143 -7.77 6.94 -15.31
N SER A 144 -7.32 8.14 -15.70
CA SER A 144 -6.68 9.08 -14.78
C SER A 144 -7.59 9.50 -13.62
N ARG A 145 -8.91 9.63 -13.85
CA ARG A 145 -9.87 9.92 -12.78
C ARG A 145 -10.08 8.71 -11.87
N MET A 146 -10.21 7.51 -12.44
CA MET A 146 -10.34 6.27 -11.68
C MET A 146 -9.09 5.98 -10.84
N ARG A 147 -7.90 6.16 -11.41
CA ARG A 147 -6.62 5.97 -10.74
C ARG A 147 -6.48 6.91 -9.55
N ARG A 148 -6.74 8.22 -9.73
CA ARG A 148 -6.74 9.19 -8.62
C ARG A 148 -7.70 8.81 -7.51
N LYS A 149 -8.91 8.35 -7.85
CA LYS A 149 -9.89 7.88 -6.85
C LYS A 149 -9.38 6.67 -6.08
N ALA A 150 -8.86 5.65 -6.78
CA ALA A 150 -8.33 4.44 -6.14
C ALA A 150 -7.11 4.73 -5.25
N LEU A 151 -6.19 5.61 -5.68
CA LEU A 151 -5.06 6.03 -4.86
C LEU A 151 -5.50 6.76 -3.59
N ASN A 152 -6.56 7.58 -3.66
CA ASN A 152 -7.11 8.23 -2.47
C ASN A 152 -7.79 7.23 -1.52
N GLU A 153 -8.52 6.24 -2.07
CA GLU A 153 -9.10 5.16 -1.27
C GLU A 153 -8.00 4.34 -0.57
N LEU A 154 -6.88 4.04 -1.24
CA LEU A 154 -5.73 3.38 -0.62
C LEU A 154 -5.14 4.20 0.53
N ARG A 155 -4.94 5.51 0.35
CA ARG A 155 -4.44 6.40 1.42
C ARG A 155 -5.34 6.41 2.64
N GLN A 156 -6.64 6.56 2.43
CA GLN A 156 -7.61 6.55 3.52
C GLN A 156 -7.63 5.20 4.25
N ASN A 157 -7.47 4.10 3.51
CA ASN A 157 -7.45 2.75 4.07
C ASN A 157 -6.24 2.49 4.99
N PHE A 158 -5.07 3.05 4.65
CA PHE A 158 -3.85 2.87 5.46
C PHE A 158 -3.71 3.87 6.61
N GLN A 159 -4.41 5.00 6.57
CA GLN A 159 -4.29 6.05 7.58
C GLN A 159 -4.47 5.53 9.02
N LEU A 160 -5.53 4.76 9.28
CA LEU A 160 -5.79 4.21 10.62
C LEU A 160 -4.69 3.24 11.08
N LEU A 161 -4.13 2.47 10.15
CA LEU A 161 -3.05 1.54 10.46
C LEU A 161 -1.75 2.29 10.76
N GLU A 162 -1.43 3.32 9.99
CA GLU A 162 -0.26 4.17 10.21
C GLU A 162 -0.33 4.86 11.58
N GLU A 163 -1.49 5.43 11.94
CA GLU A 163 -1.75 6.02 13.26
C GLU A 163 -1.58 4.99 14.39
N ALA A 164 -2.11 3.77 14.20
CA ALA A 164 -2.02 2.70 15.19
C ALA A 164 -0.57 2.21 15.36
N VAL A 165 0.19 2.03 14.27
CA VAL A 165 1.60 1.61 14.32
C VAL A 165 2.44 2.67 15.01
N SER A 166 2.26 3.96 14.68
CA SER A 166 3.02 5.05 15.32
C SER A 166 2.75 5.18 16.82
N THR A 167 1.60 4.72 17.32
CA THR A 167 1.25 4.77 18.75
C THR A 167 1.79 3.56 19.53
N ASN A 168 2.15 2.47 18.85
CA ASN A 168 2.57 1.20 19.46
C ASN A 168 4.07 0.89 19.25
N GLN A 169 4.84 1.82 18.67
CA GLN A 169 6.30 1.81 18.62
C GLN A 169 6.90 2.40 19.91
#